data_AF-A0A1X7V1V8-F1
#
_entry.id   AF-A0A1X7V1V8-F1
#
_cell.length_a   1.000
_cell.length_b   1.000
_cell.length_c   1.000
_cell.angle_alpha   90.00
_cell.angle_beta   90.00
_cell.angle_gamma   90.00
#
_symmetry.space_group_name_H-M   'P 1'
#
loop_
_entity.id
_entity.type
_entity.pdbx_description
1 polymer ?
#
loop_
_entity_poly.entity_id
_entity_poly.type
_entity_poly.pdbx_seq_one_letter_code
_entity_poly.pdbx_strand_id
1 'polypeptide(L)'
;MDDLEDTSAAAAILFRPPVYQQRYGAVLELSRKIEPKKVIDMGCAECKLLKSLKFHRHIESLIGIDINESLLQSNQTHSNHSSLIIYIDAVDH
;
A
#
# COMPACT_ATOMS: atom_id res chain seq x y z
N MET A 1 -2.17 -46.21 -8.70
CA MET A 1 -3.33 -45.32 -8.57
C MET A 1 -3.91 -45.62 -7.21
N ASP A 2 -3.45 -44.89 -6.21
CA ASP A 2 -4.27 -43.95 -5.45
C ASP A 2 -3.35 -43.38 -4.37
N ASP A 3 -2.71 -42.29 -4.80
CA ASP A 3 -2.51 -41.07 -4.07
C ASP A 3 -2.01 -41.18 -2.63
N LEU A 4 -0.72 -40.87 -2.50
CA LEU A 4 -0.13 -40.23 -1.33
C LEU A 4 -1.10 -39.14 -0.86
N GLU A 5 -1.86 -39.41 0.20
CA GLU A 5 -2.50 -38.37 1.00
C GLU A 5 -1.39 -37.49 1.57
N ASP A 6 -1.05 -36.44 0.82
CA ASP A 6 -0.32 -35.28 1.30
C ASP A 6 -1.22 -34.57 2.32
N THR A 7 -1.27 -35.14 3.52
CA THR A 7 -1.87 -34.57 4.72
C THR A 7 -0.94 -33.48 5.26
N SER A 8 -0.68 -32.47 4.43
CA SER A 8 -0.10 -31.20 4.83
C SER A 8 -0.70 -30.07 4.00
N ALA A 9 -2.03 -29.98 3.99
CA ALA A 9 -2.71 -28.75 3.60
C ALA A 9 -2.33 -27.64 4.59
N ALA A 10 -1.19 -27.03 4.31
CA ALA A 10 -0.59 -25.83 4.87
C ALA A 10 -1.14 -25.44 6.25
N ALA A 11 -0.39 -25.75 7.30
CA ALA A 11 -0.46 -24.93 8.51
C ALA A 11 -0.39 -23.47 8.05
N ALA A 12 -1.52 -22.74 8.16
CA ALA A 12 -1.64 -21.39 7.62
C ALA A 12 -0.44 -20.60 8.16
N ILE A 13 0.48 -20.22 7.26
CA ILE A 13 1.72 -19.58 7.66
C ILE A 13 1.34 -18.26 8.35
N LEU A 14 1.41 -18.25 9.67
CA LEU A 14 0.95 -17.14 10.48
C LEU A 14 2.11 -16.17 10.68
N PHE A 15 2.08 -15.09 9.91
CA PHE A 15 3.05 -14.01 10.07
C PHE A 15 2.63 -13.08 11.21
N ARG A 16 3.59 -12.79 12.11
CA ARG A 16 3.42 -11.80 13.18
C ARG A 16 4.54 -10.76 13.09
N PRO A 17 4.24 -9.50 12.73
CA PRO A 17 2.92 -8.99 12.31
C PRO A 17 2.48 -9.58 10.95
N PRO A 18 1.20 -9.42 10.53
CA PRO A 18 0.75 -9.82 9.20
C PRO A 18 1.64 -9.27 8.09
N VAL A 19 1.82 -10.03 7.01
CA VAL A 19 2.76 -9.71 5.91
C VAL A 19 2.59 -8.30 5.36
N TYR A 20 1.34 -7.83 5.19
CA TYR A 20 1.10 -6.48 4.68
C TYR A 20 1.73 -5.39 5.56
N GLN A 21 1.74 -5.57 6.88
CA GLN A 21 2.37 -4.64 7.82
C GLN A 21 3.89 -4.70 7.73
N GLN A 22 4.46 -5.89 7.51
CA GLN A 22 5.90 -6.05 7.29
C GLN A 22 6.34 -5.31 6.03
N ARG A 23 5.57 -5.43 4.94
CA ARG A 23 5.83 -4.70 3.68
C ARG A 23 5.79 -3.18 3.87
N TYR A 24 4.79 -2.67 4.58
CA TYR A 24 4.75 -1.23 4.92
C TYR A 24 5.93 -0.82 5.79
N GLY A 25 6.30 -1.63 6.77
CA GLY A 25 7.46 -1.40 7.63
C GLY A 25 8.75 -1.21 6.82
N ALA A 26 9.00 -2.10 5.84
CA ALA A 26 10.17 -2.01 4.96
C ALA A 26 10.19 -0.70 4.14
N VAL A 27 9.05 -0.29 3.57
CA VAL A 27 8.95 0.97 2.81
C VAL A 27 9.15 2.19 3.71
N LEU A 28 8.58 2.19 4.92
CA LEU A 28 8.75 3.27 5.88
C LEU A 28 10.20 3.38 6.35
N GLU A 29 10.88 2.26 6.58
CA GLU A 29 12.31 2.24 6.91
C GLU A 29 13.14 2.83 5.76
N LEU A 30 12.87 2.41 4.52
CA LEU A 30 13.56 2.94 3.34
C LEU A 30 13.34 4.45 3.19
N SER A 31 12.09 4.91 3.36
CA SER A 31 11.75 6.33 3.29
C SER A 31 12.52 7.19 4.29
N ARG A 32 12.79 6.68 5.52
CA ARG A 32 13.61 7.39 6.51
C ARG A 32 15.09 7.42 6.12
N LYS A 33 15.59 6.40 5.44
CA LYS A 33 17.00 6.31 5.04
C LYS A 33 17.34 7.20 3.85
N ILE A 34 16.47 7.25 2.85
CA ILE A 34 16.75 7.96 1.59
C ILE A 34 16.11 9.35 1.53
N GLU A 35 15.21 9.65 2.47
CA GLU A 35 14.48 10.92 2.59
C GLU A 35 13.90 11.44 1.27
N PRO A 36 13.03 10.67 0.57
CA PRO A 36 12.56 11.04 -0.75
C PRO A 36 11.65 12.27 -0.69
N LYS A 37 11.77 13.18 -1.66
CA LYS A 37 10.89 14.35 -1.76
C LYS A 37 9.54 14.05 -2.38
N LYS A 38 9.46 13.07 -3.26
CA LYS A 38 8.26 12.69 -4.02
C LYS A 38 8.06 11.18 -3.96
N VAL A 39 6.85 10.73 -3.68
CA VAL A 39 6.51 9.31 -3.60
C VAL A 39 5.20 9.04 -4.34
N ILE A 40 5.19 7.97 -5.13
CA ILE A 40 4.00 7.44 -5.82
C ILE A 40 3.75 6.03 -5.28
N ASP A 41 2.53 5.77 -4.81
CA ASP A 41 2.04 4.45 -4.39
C ASP A 41 1.09 3.90 -5.47
N MET A 42 1.57 2.94 -6.26
CA MET A 42 0.80 2.31 -7.34
C MET A 42 0.01 1.11 -6.80
N GLY A 43 -1.32 1.14 -6.92
CA GLY A 43 -2.21 0.18 -6.27
C GLY A 43 -2.38 0.49 -4.78
N CYS A 44 -2.69 1.75 -4.47
CA CYS A 44 -2.67 2.27 -3.10
C CYS A 44 -3.84 1.81 -2.22
N ALA A 45 -4.85 1.14 -2.78
CA ALA A 45 -6.00 0.56 -2.09
C ALA A 45 -6.62 1.52 -1.06
N GLU A 46 -6.66 1.17 0.23
CA GLU A 46 -7.24 2.02 1.29
C GLU A 46 -6.28 3.15 1.77
N CYS A 47 -5.25 3.45 0.99
CA CYS A 47 -4.24 4.47 1.24
C CYS A 47 -3.49 4.30 2.57
N LYS A 48 -3.41 3.08 3.13
CA LYS A 48 -2.81 2.83 4.46
C LYS A 48 -1.31 3.18 4.52
N LEU A 49 -0.57 2.86 3.46
CA LEU A 49 0.85 3.21 3.33
C LEU A 49 1.03 4.73 3.20
N LEU A 50 0.26 5.37 2.30
CA LEU A 50 0.23 6.83 2.14
C LEU A 50 -0.09 7.56 3.45
N LYS A 51 -1.09 7.09 4.19
CA LYS A 51 -1.48 7.61 5.52
C LYS A 51 -0.37 7.51 6.56
N SER A 52 0.57 6.58 6.39
CA SER A 52 1.75 6.43 7.26
C SER A 52 2.89 7.33 6.79
N LEU A 53 3.14 7.38 5.47
CA LEU A 53 4.19 8.21 4.85
C LEU A 53 3.94 9.71 5.00
N LYS A 54 2.68 10.17 5.08
CA LYS A 54 2.37 11.61 5.22
C LYS A 54 2.98 12.28 6.46
N PHE A 55 3.40 11.51 7.46
CA PHE A 55 4.04 12.02 8.67
C PHE A 55 5.56 12.18 8.52
N HIS A 56 6.15 11.70 7.43
CA HIS A 56 7.55 11.90 7.11
C HIS A 56 7.76 13.31 6.53
N ARG A 57 8.27 14.22 7.37
CA ARG A 57 8.38 15.66 7.07
C ARG A 57 9.24 16.01 5.86
N HIS A 58 10.12 15.11 5.42
CA HIS A 58 10.95 15.27 4.23
C HIS A 58 10.18 15.08 2.91
N ILE A 59 9.02 14.42 2.94
CA ILE A 59 8.19 14.18 1.76
C ILE A 59 7.37 15.45 1.46
N GLU A 60 7.52 15.97 0.25
CA GLU A 60 6.83 17.18 -0.22
C GLU A 60 5.61 16.85 -1.08
N SER A 61 5.65 15.72 -1.79
CA SER A 61 4.55 15.25 -2.64
C SER A 61 4.32 13.76 -2.47
N LEU A 62 3.06 13.42 -2.26
CA LEU A 62 2.60 12.06 -2.06
C LEU A 62 1.40 11.80 -2.96
N ILE A 63 1.55 10.83 -3.87
CA ILE A 63 0.53 10.48 -4.87
C ILE A 63 0.09 9.03 -4.68
N GLY A 64 -1.21 8.82 -4.54
CA GLY A 64 -1.82 7.49 -4.55
C GLY A 64 -2.51 7.24 -5.88
N ILE A 65 -2.29 6.06 -6.47
CA ILE A 65 -2.94 5.62 -7.70
C ILE A 65 -3.65 4.30 -7.45
N ASP A 66 -4.92 4.20 -7.83
CA ASP A 66 -5.67 2.94 -7.84
C ASP A 66 -6.74 2.96 -8.93
N ILE A 67 -7.11 1.77 -9.42
CA ILE A 67 -8.16 1.56 -10.42
C ILE A 67 -9.54 1.38 -9.79
N ASN A 68 -9.62 1.21 -8.47
CA ASN A 68 -10.89 1.09 -7.78
C ASN A 68 -11.36 2.46 -7.26
N GLU A 69 -12.17 3.15 -8.05
CA GLU A 69 -12.69 4.48 -7.72
C GLU A 69 -13.41 4.49 -6.38
N SER A 70 -14.30 3.52 -6.14
CA SER A 70 -15.11 3.45 -4.92
C SER A 70 -14.25 3.31 -3.65
N LEU A 71 -13.17 2.53 -3.75
CA LEU A 71 -12.22 2.34 -2.67
C LEU A 71 -11.41 3.61 -2.42
N LEU A 72 -10.99 4.30 -3.48
CA LEU A 72 -10.30 5.58 -3.36
C LEU A 72 -11.20 6.63 -2.71
N GLN A 73 -12.40 6.85 -3.23
CA GLN A 73 -13.33 7.87 -2.72
C GLN A 73 -13.65 7.65 -1.23
N SER A 74 -13.86 6.41 -0.80
CA SER A 74 -14.10 6.08 0.61
C SER A 74 -12.89 6.27 1.52
N ASN A 75 -11.67 6.36 0.97
CA ASN A 75 -10.42 6.48 1.72
C ASN A 75 -9.69 7.81 1.52
N GLN A 76 -10.24 8.73 0.72
CA GLN A 76 -9.71 10.08 0.53
C GLN A 76 -9.79 10.86 1.84
N THR A 77 -8.62 11.12 2.44
CA THR A 77 -8.53 12.00 3.60
C THR A 77 -8.37 13.44 3.14
N HIS A 78 -9.28 14.32 3.57
CA HIS A 78 -9.08 15.76 3.43
C HIS A 78 -7.97 16.16 4.42
N SER A 79 -6.79 16.55 3.92
CA SER A 79 -5.64 16.91 4.77
C SER A 79 -4.95 18.15 4.22
N ASN A 80 -4.45 19.01 5.11
CA ASN A 80 -3.77 20.28 4.80
C ASN A 80 -2.36 20.12 4.20
N HIS A 81 -1.98 18.89 3.81
CA HIS A 81 -0.74 18.58 3.12
C HIS A 81 -1.10 18.31 1.66
N SER A 82 -0.29 18.75 0.70
CA SER A 82 -0.52 18.53 -0.73
C SER A 82 -0.41 17.04 -1.09
N SER A 83 -1.38 16.24 -0.66
CA SER A 83 -1.55 14.83 -1.00
C SER A 83 -2.56 14.77 -2.13
N LEU A 84 -2.12 14.33 -3.30
CA LEU A 84 -2.97 14.22 -4.48
C LEU A 84 -3.25 12.74 -4.73
N ILE A 85 -4.50 12.32 -4.59
CA ILE A 85 -4.92 10.95 -4.92
C ILE A 85 -5.52 11.00 -6.32
N ILE A 86 -5.01 10.16 -7.22
CA ILE A 86 -5.40 10.11 -8.62
C ILE A 86 -6.06 8.77 -8.90
N TYR A 87 -7.31 8.82 -9.36
CA TYR A 87 -7.98 7.68 -9.97
C TYR A 87 -7.51 7.55 -11.42
N ILE A 88 -7.14 6.34 -11.84
CA ILE A 88 -6.89 6.05 -13.25
C ILE A 88 -7.99 5.09 -13.70
N ASP A 89 -8.86 5.58 -14.56
CA ASP A 89 -9.80 4.72 -15.28
C ASP A 89 -8.99 3.84 -16.23
N ALA A 90 -9.05 2.53 -16.03
CA ALA A 90 -8.51 1.59 -16.99
C ALA A 90 -9.48 1.57 -18.18
N VAL A 91 -9.31 2.52 -19.10
CA VAL A 91 -9.97 2.44 -20.40
C VAL A 91 -9.37 1.23 -21.10
N ASP A 92 -10.13 0.13 -21.17
CA ASP A 92 -9.81 -1.02 -22.00
C ASP A 92 -9.56 -0.52 -23.44
N HIS A 93 -8.30 -0.64 -23.89
CA HIS A 93 -7.89 -0.41 -25.28
C HIS A 93 -7.77 -1.75 -26.01
#